data_AF-A0A7S0X2F5-F1
#
_entry.id   AF-A0A7S0X2F5-F1
#
_cell.length_a   1.000
_cell.length_b   1.000
_cell.length_c   1.000
_cell.angle_alpha   90.00
_cell.angle_beta   90.00
_cell.angle_gamma   90.00
#
_symmetry.space_group_name_H-M   'P 1'
#
loop_
_entity.id
_entity.type
_entity.pdbx_description
1 polymer ?
#
loop_
_entity_poly.entity_id
_entity_poly.type
_entity_poly.pdbx_seq_one_letter_code
_entity_poly.pdbx_strand_id
1 'polypeptide(L)'
;YSVAIRGDTVAVGANNKGDWSGSAYIFTRDAARSLTASWTQRAKLLASDGGGYDYFGQRVAISGDTVVVGAYGDNHKGSDSGSAYIFTRDDAGSLTASWTQRAKLLASDGAGGDYFGYSVAVSGETVVVGAYRDDDKGSISGSAYVFTRDDAGSLTASWTQ
;
A
#
# COMPACT_ATOMS: atom_id res chain seq x y z
N TYR A 1 9.95 -5.54 -6.73
CA TYR A 1 9.61 -4.26 -7.39
C TYR A 1 8.20 -4.31 -7.93
N SER A 2 7.45 -3.21 -7.83
CA SER A 2 6.10 -3.05 -8.40
C SER A 2 5.88 -1.61 -8.85
N VAL A 3 4.89 -1.39 -9.72
CA VAL A 3 4.56 -0.05 -10.23
C VAL A 3 3.04 0.08 -10.41
N ALA A 4 2.50 1.24 -10.09
CA ALA A 4 1.13 1.62 -10.37
C ALA A 4 1.07 3.09 -10.79
N ILE A 5 0.16 3.45 -11.69
CA ILE A 5 0.02 4.81 -12.21
C ILE A 5 -1.44 5.24 -12.20
N ARG A 6 -1.68 6.49 -11.80
CA ARG A 6 -2.96 7.16 -11.95
C ARG A 6 -2.73 8.60 -12.41
N GLY A 7 -3.06 8.88 -13.67
CA GLY A 7 -2.93 10.21 -14.25
C GLY A 7 -1.49 10.72 -14.16
N ASP A 8 -1.30 11.82 -13.42
CA ASP A 8 -0.02 12.50 -13.25
C ASP A 8 0.76 12.02 -12.00
N THR A 9 0.45 10.84 -11.48
CA THR A 9 1.12 10.26 -10.29
C THR A 9 1.46 8.78 -10.52
N VAL A 10 2.71 8.42 -10.23
CA VAL A 10 3.23 7.05 -10.28
C VAL A 10 3.69 6.65 -8.89
N ALA A 11 3.29 5.47 -8.43
CA ALA A 11 3.82 4.80 -7.25
C ALA A 11 4.76 3.66 -7.69
N VAL A 12 5.95 3.60 -7.11
CA VAL A 12 6.96 2.56 -7.39
C VAL A 12 7.36 1.88 -6.10
N GLY A 13 7.16 0.57 -6.02
CA GLY A 13 7.55 -0.26 -4.89
C GLY A 13 8.97 -0.83 -5.02
N ALA A 14 9.74 -0.76 -3.94
CA ALA A 14 11.13 -1.21 -3.84
C ALA A 14 11.37 -1.99 -2.53
N ASN A 15 11.10 -3.30 -2.57
CA ASN A 15 11.09 -4.19 -1.41
C ASN A 15 12.46 -4.66 -0.90
N ASN A 16 13.56 -4.30 -1.57
CA ASN A 16 14.93 -4.70 -1.20
C ASN A 16 15.79 -3.52 -0.73
N LYS A 17 15.16 -2.47 -0.18
CA LYS A 17 15.87 -1.37 0.48
C LYS A 17 16.02 -1.66 1.97
N GLY A 18 17.19 -1.31 2.53
CA GLY A 18 17.56 -1.67 3.90
C GLY A 18 17.73 -3.18 4.05
N ASP A 19 17.46 -3.69 5.25
CA ASP A 19 17.41 -5.12 5.55
C ASP A 19 16.09 -5.74 5.08
N TRP A 20 15.71 -5.50 3.82
CA TRP A 20 14.42 -5.91 3.24
C TRP A 20 13.19 -5.28 3.91
N SER A 21 13.40 -4.22 4.69
CA SER A 21 12.30 -3.39 5.22
C SER A 21 11.55 -2.66 4.12
N GLY A 22 12.20 -2.42 2.98
CA GLY A 22 11.55 -1.95 1.77
C GLY A 22 11.20 -0.45 1.78
N SER A 23 10.64 0.02 0.68
CA SER A 23 10.20 1.42 0.48
C SER A 23 9.23 1.48 -0.70
N ALA A 24 8.41 2.53 -0.76
CA ALA A 24 7.72 2.93 -1.97
C ALA A 24 8.05 4.39 -2.30
N TYR A 25 7.94 4.77 -3.57
CA TYR A 25 8.30 6.10 -4.05
C TYR A 25 7.15 6.67 -4.85
N ILE A 26 6.88 7.96 -4.66
CA ILE A 26 5.91 8.70 -5.46
C ILE A 26 6.64 9.61 -6.41
N PHE A 27 6.28 9.51 -7.69
CA PHE A 27 6.69 10.43 -8.74
C PHE A 27 5.45 11.17 -9.23
N THR A 28 5.57 12.49 -9.43
CA THR A 28 4.52 13.26 -10.10
C THR A 28 5.09 13.97 -11.31
N ARG A 29 4.23 14.17 -12.29
CA ARG A 29 4.57 14.96 -13.47
C ARG A 29 4.73 16.43 -13.07
N ASP A 30 5.72 17.12 -13.63
CA ASP A 30 6.00 18.52 -13.25
C ASP A 30 4.95 19.51 -13.78
N ALA A 31 4.21 19.13 -14.83
CA ALA A 31 3.08 19.88 -15.34
C ALA A 31 1.91 18.92 -15.64
N ALA A 32 0.76 19.18 -15.01
CA ALA A 32 -0.43 18.33 -15.13
C ALA A 32 -0.80 18.08 -16.61
N ARG A 33 -1.10 16.83 -16.95
CA ARG A 33 -1.52 16.36 -18.29
C ARG A 33 -0.53 16.61 -19.44
N SER A 34 0.68 17.11 -19.19
CA SER A 34 1.68 17.33 -20.23
C SER A 34 2.41 16.04 -20.61
N LEU A 35 2.34 15.62 -21.87
CA LEU A 35 3.04 14.41 -22.34
C LEU A 35 4.57 14.57 -22.42
N THR A 36 5.08 15.79 -22.33
CA THR A 36 6.51 16.11 -22.44
C THR A 36 7.13 16.55 -21.12
N ALA A 37 6.31 16.75 -20.07
CA ALA A 37 6.83 17.15 -18.77
C ALA A 37 7.62 16.02 -18.11
N SER A 38 8.70 16.41 -17.46
CA SER A 38 9.50 15.53 -16.61
C SER A 38 8.70 15.00 -15.43
N TRP A 39 9.20 13.90 -14.86
CA TRP A 39 8.68 13.29 -13.64
C TRP A 39 9.68 13.52 -12.51
N THR A 40 9.19 14.04 -11.40
CA THR A 40 10.02 14.31 -10.21
C THR A 40 9.61 13.36 -9.08
N GLN A 41 10.59 12.77 -8.39
CA GLN A 41 10.33 12.04 -7.14
C GLN A 41 9.85 13.04 -6.07
N ARG A 42 8.59 12.92 -5.64
CA ARG A 42 7.98 13.81 -4.63
C ARG A 42 8.01 13.26 -3.22
N ALA A 43 7.98 11.93 -3.08
CA ALA A 43 7.98 11.30 -1.76
C ALA A 43 8.70 9.96 -1.77
N LYS A 44 9.22 9.60 -0.60
CA LYS A 44 9.60 8.23 -0.23
C LYS A 44 8.68 7.82 0.91
N LEU A 45 7.88 6.78 0.69
CA LEU A 45 6.96 6.21 1.67
C LEU A 45 7.66 5.06 2.40
N LEU A 46 7.51 5.08 3.72
CA LEU A 46 8.02 4.07 4.64
C LEU A 46 6.87 3.70 5.59
N ALA A 47 6.74 2.42 5.93
CA ALA A 47 5.90 2.01 7.04
C ALA A 47 6.43 2.65 8.34
N SER A 48 5.53 3.21 9.15
CA SER A 48 5.83 3.84 10.44
C SER A 48 6.51 2.88 11.43
N ASP A 49 6.23 1.59 11.29
CA ASP A 49 6.70 0.47 12.09
C ASP A 49 7.52 -0.53 11.26
N GLY A 50 8.05 -0.10 10.11
CA GLY A 50 8.77 -1.00 9.20
C GLY A 50 9.98 -1.67 9.84
N GLY A 51 9.96 -2.99 9.88
CA GLY A 51 11.03 -3.89 10.32
C GLY A 51 11.80 -4.52 9.16
N GLY A 52 12.94 -5.14 9.48
CA GLY A 52 13.68 -5.94 8.49
C GLY A 52 12.85 -7.14 8.02
N TYR A 53 12.95 -7.48 6.74
CA TYR A 53 12.19 -8.55 6.09
C TYR A 53 10.67 -8.36 6.03
N ASP A 54 10.14 -7.15 6.24
CA ASP A 54 8.72 -6.88 6.03
C ASP A 54 8.32 -6.84 4.54
N TYR A 55 9.32 -6.65 3.66
CA TYR A 55 9.16 -6.55 2.20
C TYR A 55 8.19 -5.46 1.75
N PHE A 56 8.11 -4.34 2.49
CA PHE A 56 7.27 -3.20 2.14
C PHE A 56 7.56 -2.69 0.71
N GLY A 57 6.51 -2.44 -0.06
CA GLY A 57 6.65 -2.03 -1.46
C GLY A 57 6.85 -3.20 -2.41
N GLN A 58 6.62 -4.44 -1.99
CA GLN A 58 6.58 -5.56 -2.94
C GLN A 58 5.39 -5.43 -3.88
N ARG A 59 4.21 -4.99 -3.40
CA ARG A 59 3.10 -4.51 -4.24
C ARG A 59 2.66 -3.10 -3.85
N VAL A 60 2.29 -2.33 -4.86
CA VAL A 60 1.71 -1.00 -4.72
C VAL A 60 0.49 -0.89 -5.63
N ALA A 61 -0.53 -0.17 -5.17
CA ALA A 61 -1.68 0.22 -5.95
C ALA A 61 -2.01 1.69 -5.67
N ILE A 62 -2.60 2.39 -6.66
CA ILE A 62 -2.96 3.80 -6.52
C ILE A 62 -4.33 4.09 -7.14
N SER A 63 -5.16 4.83 -6.41
CA SER A 63 -6.43 5.39 -6.91
C SER A 63 -6.61 6.80 -6.35
N GLY A 64 -6.71 7.78 -7.24
CA GLY A 64 -6.77 9.20 -6.86
C GLY A 64 -5.60 9.60 -5.96
N ASP A 65 -5.92 10.11 -4.77
CA ASP A 65 -4.98 10.56 -3.75
C ASP A 65 -4.67 9.47 -2.69
N THR A 66 -4.92 8.20 -3.00
CA THR A 66 -4.70 7.06 -2.09
C THR A 66 -3.76 6.04 -2.71
N VAL A 67 -2.72 5.68 -1.96
CA VAL A 67 -1.73 4.64 -2.31
C VAL A 67 -1.80 3.54 -1.26
N VAL A 68 -1.88 2.30 -1.72
CA VAL A 68 -1.81 1.09 -0.88
C VAL A 68 -0.48 0.42 -1.12
N VAL A 69 0.21 0.04 -0.04
CA VAL A 69 1.50 -0.64 -0.11
C VAL A 69 1.46 -1.92 0.71
N GLY A 70 1.75 -3.05 0.08
CA GLY A 70 1.84 -4.34 0.76
C GLY A 70 3.20 -4.56 1.44
N ALA A 71 3.18 -5.25 2.58
CA ALA A 71 4.33 -5.69 3.36
C ALA A 71 4.05 -7.10 3.92
N TYR A 72 4.20 -8.12 3.08
CA TYR A 72 3.74 -9.46 3.41
C TYR A 72 4.57 -10.18 4.48
N GLY A 73 5.78 -9.70 4.78
CA GLY A 73 6.65 -10.29 5.80
C GLY A 73 6.52 -9.62 7.16
N ASP A 74 5.62 -8.63 7.30
CA ASP A 74 5.36 -7.99 8.58
C ASP A 74 4.83 -9.02 9.59
N ASN A 75 5.22 -8.86 10.84
CA ASN A 75 5.03 -9.87 11.89
C ASN A 75 3.95 -9.51 12.92
N HIS A 76 3.06 -8.55 12.59
CA HIS A 76 2.18 -7.92 13.58
C HIS A 76 1.23 -8.89 14.30
N LYS A 77 0.66 -9.88 13.60
CA LYS A 77 -0.21 -10.91 14.19
C LYS A 77 0.45 -12.30 14.28
N GLY A 78 1.76 -12.38 14.06
CA GLY A 78 2.51 -13.63 13.95
C GLY A 78 3.53 -13.57 12.82
N SER A 79 4.46 -14.52 12.80
CA SER A 79 5.53 -14.58 11.79
C SER A 79 4.95 -14.56 10.37
N ASP A 80 5.36 -13.62 9.52
CA ASP A 80 4.85 -13.44 8.15
C ASP A 80 3.31 -13.38 8.04
N SER A 81 2.63 -12.87 9.08
CA SER A 81 1.18 -12.62 9.02
C SER A 81 0.84 -11.56 7.98
N GLY A 82 1.73 -10.59 7.81
CA GLY A 82 1.68 -9.58 6.77
C GLY A 82 0.75 -8.42 7.08
N SER A 83 0.98 -7.31 6.36
CA SER A 83 0.24 -6.05 6.49
C SER A 83 0.09 -5.34 5.14
N ALA A 84 -0.86 -4.41 5.08
CA ALA A 84 -0.93 -3.41 4.02
C ALA A 84 -1.05 -2.00 4.63
N TYR A 85 -0.48 -1.01 3.98
CA TYR A 85 -0.42 0.36 4.49
C TYR A 85 -1.10 1.33 3.53
N ILE A 86 -1.93 2.22 4.08
CA ILE A 86 -2.59 3.28 3.33
C ILE A 86 -1.82 4.58 3.52
N PHE A 87 -1.42 5.18 2.40
CA PHE A 87 -0.91 6.54 2.35
C PHE A 87 -1.89 7.42 1.58
N THR A 88 -2.19 8.59 2.11
CA THR A 88 -2.95 9.61 1.38
C THR A 88 -2.12 10.86 1.20
N ARG A 89 -2.40 11.57 0.11
CA ARG A 89 -1.86 12.90 -0.11
C ARG A 89 -2.41 13.86 0.94
N ASP A 90 -1.61 14.83 1.37
CA ASP A 90 -2.05 15.80 2.38
C ASP A 90 -2.98 16.89 1.82
N ASP A 91 -2.91 17.13 0.51
CA ASP A 91 -3.74 18.08 -0.22
C ASP A 91 -4.22 17.47 -1.54
N ALA A 92 -5.53 17.29 -1.69
CA ALA A 92 -6.14 16.55 -2.80
C ALA A 92 -5.72 17.10 -4.17
N GLY A 93 -5.31 16.23 -5.08
CA GLY A 93 -4.95 16.62 -6.45
C GLY A 93 -3.62 17.37 -6.61
N SER A 94 -2.97 17.82 -5.53
CA SER A 94 -1.71 18.56 -5.58
C SER A 94 -0.53 17.70 -6.02
N LEU A 95 0.16 18.10 -7.10
CA LEU A 95 1.32 17.37 -7.61
C LEU A 95 2.57 17.51 -6.74
N THR A 96 2.56 18.39 -5.75
CA THR A 96 3.71 18.68 -4.89
C THR A 96 3.43 18.44 -3.41
N ALA A 97 2.21 18.03 -3.07
CA ALA A 97 1.86 17.73 -1.69
C ALA A 97 2.60 16.49 -1.16
N SER A 98 2.84 16.53 0.14
CA SER A 98 3.36 15.41 0.92
C SER A 98 2.35 14.26 0.99
N TRP A 99 2.84 13.10 1.39
CA TRP A 99 2.06 11.88 1.58
C TRP A 99 2.24 11.36 2.99
N THR A 100 1.14 11.04 3.64
CA THR A 100 1.10 10.61 5.04
C THR A 100 0.49 9.22 5.16
N GLN A 101 1.09 8.36 5.99
CA GLN A 101 0.48 7.07 6.34
C GLN A 101 -0.77 7.33 7.19
N ARG A 102 -1.93 6.86 6.73
CA ARG A 102 -3.21 7.04 7.43
C ARG A 102 -3.70 5.78 8.13
N ALA A 103 -3.35 4.61 7.61
CA ALA A 103 -3.77 3.35 8.20
C ALA A 103 -2.75 2.24 7.96
N LYS A 104 -2.77 1.28 8.88
CA LYS A 104 -2.22 -0.07 8.71
C LYS A 104 -3.42 -1.02 8.70
N LEU A 105 -3.55 -1.78 7.63
CA LEU A 105 -4.58 -2.80 7.45
C LEU A 105 -4.02 -4.16 7.84
N LEU A 106 -4.83 -4.93 8.56
CA LEU A 106 -4.53 -6.27 9.04
C LEU A 106 -5.72 -7.15 8.68
N ALA A 107 -5.49 -8.39 8.26
CA ALA A 107 -6.56 -9.39 8.19
C ALA A 107 -7.21 -9.55 9.57
N SER A 108 -8.54 -9.58 9.64
CA SER A 108 -9.30 -9.75 10.89
C SER A 108 -8.89 -11.00 11.68
N ASP A 109 -8.67 -12.09 10.95
CA ASP A 109 -8.27 -13.43 11.40
C ASP A 109 -6.78 -13.71 11.20
N GLY A 110 -6.00 -12.75 10.70
CA GLY A 110 -4.62 -12.97 10.28
C GLY A 110 -3.77 -13.71 11.32
N ALA A 111 -3.12 -14.76 10.84
CA ALA A 111 -2.26 -15.67 11.56
C ALA A 111 -0.86 -15.72 10.94
N GLY A 112 0.07 -16.38 11.62
CA GLY A 112 1.44 -16.51 11.13
C GLY A 112 1.48 -17.36 9.86
N GLY A 113 2.08 -16.83 8.80
CA GLY A 113 2.28 -17.54 7.55
C GLY A 113 1.19 -17.33 6.51
N ASP A 114 0.26 -16.39 6.70
CA ASP A 114 -0.81 -16.07 5.74
C ASP A 114 -0.33 -15.16 4.59
N TYR A 115 0.71 -14.37 4.85
CA TYR A 115 1.29 -13.41 3.90
C TYR A 115 0.27 -12.37 3.41
N PHE A 116 -0.53 -11.80 4.32
CA PHE A 116 -1.42 -10.69 4.00
C PHE A 116 -0.64 -9.49 3.43
N GLY A 117 -1.17 -8.85 2.37
CA GLY A 117 -0.44 -7.78 1.69
C GLY A 117 0.47 -8.26 0.56
N TYR A 118 0.48 -9.57 0.26
CA TYR A 118 1.20 -10.10 -0.90
C TYR A 118 0.67 -9.56 -2.23
N SER A 119 -0.63 -9.24 -2.27
CA SER A 119 -1.27 -8.51 -3.36
C SER A 119 -2.19 -7.43 -2.80
N VAL A 120 -2.22 -6.28 -3.47
CA VAL A 120 -3.09 -5.15 -3.09
C VAL A 120 -3.72 -4.55 -4.35
N ALA A 121 -4.96 -4.12 -4.22
CA ALA A 121 -5.68 -3.33 -5.22
C ALA A 121 -6.48 -2.23 -4.52
N VAL A 122 -6.70 -1.11 -5.20
CA VAL A 122 -7.54 -0.02 -4.71
C VAL A 122 -8.36 0.57 -5.86
N SER A 123 -9.63 0.83 -5.59
CA SER A 123 -10.55 1.53 -6.50
C SER A 123 -11.45 2.44 -5.68
N GLY A 124 -11.19 3.75 -5.74
CA GLY A 124 -11.92 4.73 -4.94
C GLY A 124 -11.80 4.43 -3.45
N GLU A 125 -12.93 4.07 -2.84
CA GLU A 125 -13.08 3.84 -1.39
C GLU A 125 -12.94 2.37 -0.99
N THR A 126 -12.57 1.49 -1.93
CA THR A 126 -12.43 0.06 -1.68
C THR A 126 -10.99 -0.38 -1.90
N VAL A 127 -10.43 -1.05 -0.90
CA VAL A 127 -9.13 -1.70 -0.96
C VAL A 127 -9.34 -3.21 -0.87
N VAL A 128 -8.63 -3.97 -1.69
CA VAL A 128 -8.60 -5.44 -1.58
C VAL A 128 -7.18 -5.86 -1.31
N VAL A 129 -7.00 -6.73 -0.33
CA VAL A 129 -5.70 -7.27 0.07
C VAL A 129 -5.75 -8.79 0.05
N GLY A 130 -4.80 -9.42 -0.63
CA GLY A 130 -4.68 -10.88 -0.68
C GLY A 130 -3.69 -11.42 0.34
N ALA A 131 -4.05 -12.54 0.95
CA ALA A 131 -3.19 -13.38 1.78
C ALA A 131 -3.15 -14.77 1.14
N TYR A 132 -2.13 -15.05 0.32
CA TYR A 132 -2.17 -16.21 -0.58
C TYR A 132 -1.93 -17.55 0.13
N ARG A 133 -1.45 -17.54 1.37
CA ARG A 133 -1.15 -18.75 2.16
C ARG A 133 -2.10 -18.99 3.33
N ASP A 134 -3.05 -18.10 3.52
CA ASP A 134 -4.14 -18.28 4.47
C ASP A 134 -4.77 -19.68 4.33
N ASP A 135 -4.96 -20.36 5.46
CA ASP A 135 -5.33 -21.77 5.52
C ASP A 135 -6.66 -22.06 6.21
N ASP A 136 -7.47 -21.02 6.45
CA ASP A 136 -8.79 -21.07 7.10
C ASP A 136 -9.78 -22.03 6.41
N LYS A 137 -9.61 -22.28 5.11
CA LYS A 137 -10.43 -23.19 4.29
C LYS A 137 -9.63 -24.36 3.72
N GLY A 138 -8.46 -24.65 4.28
CA GLY A 138 -7.56 -25.73 3.87
C GLY A 138 -6.17 -25.21 3.56
N SER A 139 -5.19 -26.11 3.52
CA SER A 139 -3.78 -25.74 3.32
C SER A 139 -3.58 -24.81 2.11
N ILE A 140 -3.09 -23.59 2.37
CA ILE A 140 -2.79 -22.57 1.36
C ILE A 140 -4.02 -22.29 0.46
N SER A 141 -5.22 -22.29 1.05
CA SER A 141 -6.46 -21.98 0.33
C SER A 141 -6.49 -20.53 -0.18
N GLY A 142 -5.80 -19.63 0.54
CA GLY A 142 -5.74 -18.22 0.27
C GLY A 142 -7.03 -17.49 0.62
N SER A 143 -6.88 -16.22 1.00
CA SER A 143 -7.99 -15.33 1.31
C SER A 143 -7.81 -13.96 0.66
N ALA A 144 -8.94 -13.28 0.44
CA ALA A 144 -8.99 -11.91 -0.03
C ALA A 144 -9.87 -11.09 0.92
N TYR A 145 -9.29 -10.01 1.44
CA TYR A 145 -9.89 -9.15 2.43
C TYR A 145 -10.24 -7.83 1.76
N VAL A 146 -11.47 -7.38 1.97
CA VAL A 146 -11.97 -6.12 1.42
C VAL A 146 -12.04 -5.12 2.55
N PHE A 147 -11.56 -3.90 2.31
CA PHE A 147 -11.66 -2.78 3.25
C PHE A 147 -12.36 -1.62 2.58
N THR A 148 -13.24 -0.95 3.31
CA THR A 148 -13.93 0.26 2.87
C THR A 148 -13.51 1.46 3.72
N ARG A 149 -13.33 2.61 3.08
CA ARG A 149 -13.12 3.87 3.79
C ARG A 149 -14.40 4.26 4.54
N ASP A 150 -14.25 4.61 5.82
CA ASP A 150 -15.40 4.88 6.68
C ASP A 150 -16.12 6.19 6.33
N ASP A 151 -15.41 7.16 5.76
CA ASP A 151 -15.96 8.42 5.26
C ASP A 151 -15.44 8.70 3.84
N ALA A 152 -16.34 8.59 2.86
CA ALA A 152 -16.01 8.64 1.44
C ALA A 152 -15.38 10.00 1.06
N GLY A 153 -14.29 9.97 0.29
CA GLY A 153 -13.56 11.17 -0.13
C GLY A 153 -12.67 11.81 0.95
N SER A 154 -12.80 11.43 2.22
CA SER A 154 -11.94 11.95 3.28
C SER A 154 -10.52 11.37 3.19
N LEU A 155 -9.50 12.24 3.18
CA LEU A 155 -8.09 11.82 3.12
C LEU A 155 -7.56 11.33 4.46
N THR A 156 -8.32 11.46 5.54
CA THR A 156 -7.89 11.13 6.91
C THR A 156 -8.81 10.11 7.58
N ALA A 157 -9.80 9.58 6.86
CA ALA A 157 -10.70 8.59 7.40
C ALA A 157 -10.00 7.26 7.66
N SER A 158 -10.57 6.54 8.64
CA SER A 158 -10.25 5.15 8.93
C SER A 158 -10.81 4.21 7.86
N TRP A 159 -10.37 2.96 7.94
CA TRP A 159 -10.75 1.89 7.01
C TRP A 159 -11.19 0.67 7.80
N THR A 160 -12.32 0.10 7.43
CA THR A 160 -12.92 -1.07 8.08
C THR A 160 -12.99 -2.24 7.09
N GLN A 161 -12.77 -3.46 7.58
CA GLN A 161 -12.88 -4.70 6.81
C GLN A 161 -14.34 -5.17 6.69
#